data_AF-A0A7Y3ULM8-F1
#
_entry.id   AF-A0A7Y3ULM8-F1
#
_cell.length_a   1.000
_cell.length_b   1.000
_cell.length_c   1.000
_cell.angle_alpha   90.00
_cell.angle_beta   90.00
_cell.angle_gamma   90.00
#
_symmetry.space_group_name_H-M   'P 1'
#
loop_
_entity.id
_entity.type
_entity.pdbx_description
1 polymer ?
#
loop_
_entity_poly.entity_id
_entity_poly.type
_entity_poly.pdbx_seq_one_letter_code
_entity_poly.pdbx_strand_id
1 'polypeptide(L)'
;MKDRRSRLKRLQECKERLELRATELAKKQQEKIEIREREESEQGRKKRGRKPKAPEELKNKEAKANITDPESRIMKTQSGYVQGYNAQAVVTNEQIIVAAELTQEENGVNQLHPMLNKVIENVRDIWIERRLQVGLADCGILE
;
A
#
# COMPACT_ATOMS: atom_id res chain seq x y z
N MET A 1 17.38 22.40 -9.57
CA MET A 1 15.96 22.81 -9.43
C MET A 1 15.58 24.03 -10.29
N LYS A 2 16.25 24.30 -11.43
CA LYS A 2 16.14 25.59 -12.16
C LYS A 2 15.38 25.56 -13.50
N ASP A 3 14.95 24.41 -13.99
CA ASP A 3 14.30 24.32 -15.32
C ASP A 3 12.76 24.29 -15.23
N ARG A 4 12.10 25.20 -15.96
CA ARG A 4 10.64 25.36 -15.98
C ARG A 4 9.93 24.12 -16.53
N ARG A 5 10.52 23.44 -17.54
CA ARG A 5 9.92 22.25 -18.16
C ARG A 5 9.97 21.07 -17.19
N SER A 6 11.09 20.87 -16.51
CA SER A 6 11.23 19.85 -15.45
C SER A 6 10.21 20.05 -14.30
N ARG A 7 9.97 21.30 -13.88
CA ARG A 7 8.95 21.60 -12.87
C ARG A 7 7.54 21.28 -13.37
N LEU A 8 7.20 21.66 -14.60
CA LEU A 8 5.89 21.37 -15.20
C LEU A 8 5.64 19.86 -15.29
N LYS A 9 6.64 19.08 -15.74
CA LYS A 9 6.55 17.63 -15.81
C LYS A 9 6.22 17.00 -14.45
N ARG A 10 6.94 17.39 -13.38
CA ARG A 10 6.66 16.89 -12.03
C ARG A 10 5.26 17.25 -11.52
N LEU A 11 4.74 18.43 -11.86
CA LEU A 11 3.38 18.83 -11.51
C LEU A 11 2.33 17.99 -12.25
N GLN A 12 2.58 17.66 -13.52
CA GLN A 12 1.73 16.77 -14.30
C GLN A 12 1.74 15.35 -13.71
N GLU A 13 2.92 14.79 -13.43
CA GLU A 13 3.06 13.47 -12.79
C GLU A 13 2.35 13.42 -11.43
N CYS A 14 2.45 14.49 -10.61
CA CYS A 14 1.71 14.60 -9.36
C CYS A 14 0.19 14.56 -9.59
N LYS A 15 -0.30 15.33 -10.55
CA LYS A 15 -1.73 15.43 -10.86
C LYS A 15 -2.26 14.08 -11.35
N GLU A 16 -1.61 13.49 -12.35
CA GLU A 16 -1.99 12.19 -12.92
C GLU A 16 -2.07 11.11 -11.84
N ARG A 17 -1.12 11.09 -10.90
CA ARG A 17 -1.13 10.14 -9.79
C ARG A 17 -2.25 10.38 -8.79
N LEU A 18 -2.57 11.63 -8.47
CA LEU A 18 -3.71 11.93 -7.61
C LEU A 18 -5.03 11.49 -8.27
N GLU A 19 -5.16 11.69 -9.58
CA GLU A 19 -6.31 11.25 -10.35
C GLU A 19 -6.39 9.71 -10.41
N LEU A 20 -5.29 9.02 -10.72
CA LEU A 20 -5.22 7.56 -10.72
C LEU A 20 -5.59 6.96 -9.35
N ARG A 21 -5.08 7.53 -8.26
CA ARG A 21 -5.44 7.07 -6.91
C ARG A 21 -6.92 7.29 -6.62
N ALA A 22 -7.48 8.42 -7.05
CA ALA A 22 -8.91 8.68 -6.86
C ALA A 22 -9.76 7.66 -7.63
N THR A 23 -9.36 7.28 -8.85
CA THR A 23 -10.07 6.26 -9.64
C THR A 23 -9.92 4.86 -9.04
N GLU A 24 -8.72 4.48 -8.58
CA GLU A 24 -8.49 3.20 -7.90
C GLU A 24 -9.31 3.07 -6.60
N LEU A 25 -9.35 4.12 -5.78
CA LEU A 25 -10.16 4.13 -4.56
C LEU A 25 -11.65 4.05 -4.88
N ALA A 26 -12.11 4.77 -5.90
CA ALA A 26 -13.49 4.69 -6.36
C ALA A 26 -13.85 3.27 -6.82
N LYS A 27 -12.97 2.62 -7.60
CA LYS A 27 -13.16 1.24 -8.08
C LYS A 27 -13.21 0.25 -6.93
N LYS A 28 -12.22 0.28 -6.01
CA LYS A 28 -12.20 -0.59 -4.82
C LYS A 28 -13.46 -0.40 -3.96
N GLN A 29 -13.97 0.82 -3.88
CA GLN A 29 -15.21 1.09 -3.14
C GLN A 29 -16.43 0.51 -3.85
N GLN A 30 -16.50 0.67 -5.17
CA GLN A 30 -17.58 0.12 -5.98
C GLN A 30 -17.62 -1.41 -5.86
N GLU A 31 -16.47 -2.07 -5.95
CA GLU A 31 -16.34 -3.52 -5.74
C GLU A 31 -16.86 -3.94 -4.35
N LYS A 32 -16.58 -3.17 -3.29
CA LYS A 32 -17.12 -3.44 -1.95
C LYS A 32 -18.63 -3.31 -1.87
N ILE A 33 -19.22 -2.36 -2.60
CA ILE A 33 -20.68 -2.19 -2.67
C ILE A 33 -21.28 -3.40 -3.39
N GLU A 34 -20.75 -3.77 -4.55
CA GLU A 34 -21.23 -4.90 -5.35
C GLU A 34 -21.12 -6.24 -4.62
N ILE A 35 -19.99 -6.48 -3.93
CA ILE A 35 -19.81 -7.67 -3.08
C ILE A 35 -20.89 -7.71 -2.00
N ARG A 36 -21.11 -6.59 -1.31
CA ARG A 36 -22.11 -6.52 -0.25
C ARG A 36 -23.52 -6.74 -0.80
N GLU A 37 -23.86 -6.13 -1.92
CA GLU A 37 -25.17 -6.28 -2.56
C GLU A 37 -25.41 -7.73 -2.99
N ARG A 38 -24.40 -8.37 -3.57
CA ARG A 38 -24.45 -9.80 -3.92
C ARG A 38 -24.74 -10.65 -2.69
N GLU A 39 -23.98 -10.48 -1.62
CA GLU A 39 -24.16 -11.25 -0.39
C GLU A 39 -25.51 -10.97 0.31
N GLU A 40 -26.00 -9.72 0.28
CA GLU A 40 -27.32 -9.37 0.82
C GLU A 40 -28.46 -9.99 0.00
N SER A 41 -28.29 -10.07 -1.32
CA SER A 41 -29.26 -10.72 -2.22
C SER A 41 -29.29 -12.24 -2.02
N GLU A 42 -28.13 -12.88 -1.89
CA GLU A 42 -28.00 -14.31 -1.63
C GLU A 42 -28.57 -14.71 -0.26
N GLN A 43 -28.37 -13.89 0.77
CA GLN A 43 -28.87 -14.18 2.12
C GLN A 43 -30.33 -13.73 2.34
N GLY A 44 -30.93 -13.00 1.40
CA GLY A 44 -32.29 -12.46 1.50
C GLY A 44 -32.48 -11.46 2.66
N ARG A 45 -31.40 -10.97 3.26
CA ARG A 45 -31.43 -10.05 4.40
C ARG A 45 -30.28 -9.05 4.33
N LYS A 46 -30.53 -7.85 4.84
CA LYS A 46 -29.51 -6.79 4.93
C LYS A 46 -28.41 -7.20 5.90
N LYS A 47 -27.14 -6.97 5.54
CA LYS A 47 -26.01 -7.18 6.44
C LYS A 47 -26.06 -6.13 7.55
N ARG A 48 -25.59 -6.51 8.74
CA ARG A 48 -25.40 -5.57 9.86
C ARG A 48 -24.21 -4.63 9.55
N GLY A 49 -24.08 -3.57 10.34
CA GLY A 49 -22.98 -2.61 10.24
C GLY A 49 -23.21 -1.46 9.24
N ARG A 50 -22.25 -0.55 9.19
CA ARG A 50 -22.30 0.66 8.37
C ARG A 50 -22.21 0.31 6.88
N LYS A 51 -23.08 0.92 6.07
CA LYS A 51 -23.00 0.78 4.60
C LYS A 51 -21.74 1.45 4.05
N PRO A 52 -21.08 0.85 3.05
CA PRO A 52 -20.03 1.54 2.32
C PRO A 52 -20.57 2.85 1.74
N LYS A 53 -19.76 3.92 1.80
CA LYS A 53 -20.10 5.21 1.18
C LYS A 53 -20.04 5.14 -0.34
N ALA A 54 -20.74 6.02 -1.03
CA ALA A 54 -20.63 6.13 -2.48
C ALA A 54 -19.19 6.54 -2.89
N PRO A 55 -18.68 6.08 -4.05
CA PRO A 55 -17.36 6.46 -4.55
C PRO A 55 -17.16 7.99 -4.69
N GLU A 56 -18.22 8.73 -5.02
CA GLU A 56 -18.16 10.20 -5.16
C GLU A 56 -17.90 10.92 -3.84
N GLU A 57 -18.42 10.38 -2.73
CA GLU A 57 -18.20 10.90 -1.38
C GLU A 57 -16.77 10.69 -0.87
N LEU A 58 -16.01 9.80 -1.53
CA LEU A 58 -14.61 9.51 -1.21
C LEU A 58 -13.63 10.39 -1.97
N LYS A 59 -14.09 11.24 -2.90
CA LYS A 59 -13.22 12.22 -3.57
C LYS A 59 -12.65 13.17 -2.53
N ASN A 60 -11.41 12.93 -2.12
CA ASN A 60 -10.70 13.79 -1.20
C ASN A 60 -10.31 15.08 -1.92
N LYS A 61 -11.10 16.14 -1.72
CA LYS A 61 -10.85 17.47 -2.29
C LYS A 61 -9.53 18.08 -1.80
N GLU A 62 -8.96 17.56 -0.73
CA GLU A 62 -7.70 18.01 -0.12
C GLU A 62 -6.53 17.06 -0.39
N ALA A 63 -6.65 16.16 -1.38
CA ALA A 63 -5.55 15.28 -1.74
C ALA A 63 -4.32 16.09 -2.17
N LYS A 64 -3.18 15.85 -1.51
CA LYS A 64 -1.91 16.55 -1.74
C LYS A 64 -0.84 15.58 -2.20
N ALA A 65 0.06 16.07 -3.05
CA ALA A 65 1.25 15.36 -3.48
C ALA A 65 2.48 16.25 -3.23
N ASN A 66 3.62 15.63 -2.93
CA ASN A 66 4.88 16.34 -2.79
C ASN A 66 5.52 16.54 -4.17
N ILE A 67 5.84 17.80 -4.50
CA ILE A 67 6.36 18.17 -5.82
C ILE A 67 7.84 17.76 -6.00
N THR A 68 8.59 17.59 -4.90
CA THR A 68 9.99 17.15 -4.96
C THR A 68 10.11 15.65 -5.06
N ASP A 69 9.21 14.94 -4.36
CA ASP A 69 9.08 13.50 -4.43
C ASP A 69 7.59 13.12 -4.61
N PRO A 70 7.13 13.00 -5.87
CA PRO A 70 5.73 12.66 -6.18
C PRO A 70 5.31 11.26 -5.72
N GLU A 71 6.25 10.38 -5.34
CA GLU A 71 5.95 9.04 -4.84
C GLU A 71 5.66 9.05 -3.33
N SER A 72 6.30 9.95 -2.58
CA SER A 72 6.09 10.06 -1.13
C SER A 72 4.64 10.39 -0.75
N ARG A 73 4.21 9.90 0.42
CA ARG A 73 2.88 10.16 0.98
C ARG A 73 2.94 10.71 2.39
N ILE A 74 1.90 11.44 2.79
CA ILE A 74 1.65 11.76 4.19
C ILE A 74 1.12 10.48 4.85
N MET A 75 1.89 9.92 5.78
CA MET A 75 1.57 8.70 6.53
C MET A 75 1.28 9.05 7.98
N LYS A 76 0.26 8.40 8.56
CA LYS A 76 -0.02 8.51 9.99
C LYS A 76 0.93 7.60 10.76
N THR A 77 1.55 8.15 11.79
CA THR A 77 2.45 7.48 12.74
C THR A 77 1.92 7.67 14.17
N GLN A 78 2.54 7.00 15.15
CA GLN A 78 2.17 7.20 16.56
C GLN A 78 2.43 8.63 17.04
N SER A 79 3.44 9.30 16.48
CA SER A 79 3.87 10.65 16.88
C SER A 79 3.29 11.77 16.01
N GLY A 80 2.38 11.46 15.10
CA GLY A 80 1.78 12.44 14.19
C GLY A 80 1.84 11.99 12.73
N TYR A 81 2.11 12.91 11.81
CA TYR A 81 2.14 12.64 10.37
C TYR A 81 3.54 12.86 9.79
N VAL A 82 3.99 11.96 8.93
CA VAL A 82 5.30 12.02 8.28
C VAL A 82 5.13 11.92 6.77
N GLN A 83 5.86 12.74 6.00
CA GLN A 83 5.96 12.58 4.56
C GLN A 83 7.04 11.53 4.25
N GLY A 84 6.67 10.39 3.69
CA GLY A 84 7.63 9.34 3.40
C GLY A 84 7.03 8.05 2.85
N TYR A 85 7.69 6.95 3.17
CA TYR A 85 7.36 5.57 2.79
C TYR A 85 7.36 4.71 4.06
N ASN A 86 6.63 3.62 4.00
CA ASN A 86 6.72 2.57 5.00
C ASN A 86 7.81 1.60 4.55
N ALA A 87 8.86 1.45 5.35
CA ALA A 87 9.99 0.59 5.03
C ALA A 87 9.84 -0.75 5.74
N GLN A 88 10.11 -1.84 5.02
CA GLN A 88 10.09 -3.19 5.56
C GLN A 88 11.40 -3.88 5.30
N ALA A 89 11.83 -4.70 6.24
CA ALA A 89 13.04 -5.51 6.12
C ALA A 89 12.79 -6.92 6.66
N VAL A 90 13.35 -7.92 5.98
CA VAL A 90 13.46 -9.28 6.50
C VAL A 90 14.92 -9.51 6.87
N VAL A 91 15.12 -9.98 8.10
CA VAL A 91 16.44 -10.15 8.70
C VAL A 91 16.60 -11.60 9.16
N THR A 92 17.79 -12.16 9.02
CA THR A 92 18.12 -13.49 9.58
C THR A 92 18.37 -13.41 11.09
N ASN A 93 18.47 -14.57 11.74
CA ASN A 93 18.82 -14.65 13.16
C ASN A 93 20.20 -14.05 13.48
N GLU A 94 21.11 -14.07 12.50
CA GLU A 94 22.46 -13.49 12.56
C GLU A 94 22.46 -11.98 12.23
N GLN A 95 21.30 -11.33 12.21
CA GLN A 95 21.12 -9.90 11.94
C GLN A 95 21.52 -9.47 10.51
N ILE A 96 21.41 -10.38 9.54
CA ILE A 96 21.69 -10.09 8.13
C ILE A 96 20.39 -9.72 7.42
N ILE A 97 20.35 -8.55 6.76
CA ILE A 97 19.20 -8.15 5.94
C ILE A 97 19.20 -8.96 4.64
N VAL A 98 18.14 -9.72 4.41
CA VAL A 98 17.97 -10.57 3.20
C VAL A 98 16.97 -10.00 2.20
N ALA A 99 16.07 -9.13 2.65
CA ALA A 99 15.19 -8.35 1.79
C ALA A 99 14.84 -7.02 2.45
N ALA A 100 14.69 -5.97 1.66
CA ALA A 100 14.19 -4.67 2.10
C ALA A 100 13.35 -4.04 0.99
N GLU A 101 12.20 -3.47 1.34
CA GLU A 101 11.28 -2.83 0.40
C GLU A 101 10.64 -1.58 0.98
N LEU A 102 10.27 -0.67 0.08
CA LEU A 102 9.49 0.52 0.42
C LEU A 102 8.07 0.37 -0.10
N THR A 103 7.09 0.53 0.78
CA THR A 103 5.67 0.49 0.44
C THR A 103 4.98 1.83 0.73
N GLN A 104 3.93 2.10 -0.02
CA GLN A 104 3.06 3.26 0.19
C GLN A 104 1.83 2.92 1.05
N GLU A 105 1.74 1.68 1.54
CA GLU A 105 0.71 1.24 2.48
C GLU A 105 1.04 1.72 3.90
N GLU A 106 0.05 2.30 4.59
CA GLU A 106 0.22 2.84 5.94
C GLU A 106 0.44 1.75 6.99
N ASN A 107 -0.01 0.52 6.74
CA ASN A 107 0.14 -0.61 7.65
C ASN A 107 0.77 -1.83 6.95
N GLY A 108 1.32 -2.73 7.77
CA GLY A 108 2.01 -3.93 7.30
C GLY A 108 1.11 -5.13 6.98
N VAL A 109 -0.22 -5.01 7.09
CA VAL A 109 -1.15 -6.17 7.08
C VAL A 109 -0.98 -7.05 5.84
N ASN A 110 -0.76 -6.45 4.68
CA ASN A 110 -0.66 -7.17 3.41
C ASN A 110 0.79 -7.42 2.95
N GLN A 111 1.77 -7.26 3.83
CA GLN A 111 3.17 -7.17 3.40
C GLN A 111 3.99 -8.45 3.64
N LEU A 112 3.47 -9.42 4.38
CA LEU A 112 4.15 -10.70 4.60
C LEU A 112 4.45 -11.44 3.28
N HIS A 113 3.43 -11.67 2.45
CA HIS A 113 3.60 -12.38 1.18
C HIS A 113 4.54 -11.65 0.21
N PRO A 114 4.40 -10.33 -0.03
CA PRO A 114 5.38 -9.56 -0.80
C PRO A 114 6.82 -9.71 -0.30
N MET A 115 7.04 -9.60 1.00
CA MET A 115 8.39 -9.70 1.57
C MET A 115 8.97 -11.11 1.44
N LEU A 116 8.18 -12.16 1.63
CA LEU A 116 8.63 -13.54 1.41
C LEU A 116 9.01 -13.79 -0.05
N ASN A 117 8.21 -13.29 -1.00
CA ASN A 117 8.55 -13.37 -2.42
C ASN A 117 9.87 -12.65 -2.72
N LYS A 118 10.11 -11.50 -2.09
CA LYS A 118 11.36 -10.75 -2.25
C LYS A 118 12.57 -11.51 -1.71
N VAL A 119 12.43 -12.17 -0.56
CA VAL A 119 13.49 -13.04 -0.02
C VAL A 119 13.78 -14.18 -0.98
N ILE A 120 12.76 -14.84 -1.53
CA ILE A 120 12.94 -15.95 -2.49
C ILE A 120 13.67 -15.46 -3.75
N GLU A 121 13.32 -14.29 -4.27
CA GLU A 121 14.01 -13.66 -5.40
C GLU A 121 15.49 -13.44 -5.07
N ASN A 122 15.77 -12.73 -3.98
CA ASN A 122 17.14 -12.38 -3.60
C ASN A 122 18.02 -13.61 -3.28
N VAL A 123 17.44 -14.65 -2.65
CA VAL A 123 18.16 -15.89 -2.31
C VAL A 123 18.35 -16.79 -3.54
N ARG A 124 17.56 -16.66 -4.60
CA ARG A 124 17.84 -17.37 -5.86
C ARG A 124 19.07 -16.81 -6.57
N ASP A 125 19.27 -15.50 -6.50
CA ASP A 125 20.40 -14.83 -7.13
C ASP A 125 21.74 -15.16 -6.45
N ILE A 126 21.69 -15.47 -5.14
CA ILE A 126 22.85 -15.87 -4.35
C ILE A 126 22.73 -17.38 -4.15
N TRP A 127 23.48 -18.19 -4.90
CA TRP A 127 23.46 -19.67 -4.91
C TRP A 127 23.57 -20.35 -3.52
N ILE A 128 22.55 -20.19 -2.68
CA ILE A 128 22.45 -20.70 -1.33
C ILE A 128 21.59 -21.96 -1.42
N GLU A 129 22.22 -23.11 -1.17
CA GLU A 129 21.54 -24.41 -1.21
C GLU A 129 20.55 -24.61 -0.04
N ARG A 130 20.61 -23.76 0.99
CA ARG A 130 19.72 -23.84 2.15
C ARG A 130 18.35 -23.24 1.84
N ARG A 131 17.31 -24.05 2.01
CA ARG A 131 15.91 -23.61 1.94
C ARG A 131 15.51 -22.81 3.18
N LEU A 132 14.72 -21.76 2.97
CA LEU A 132 13.98 -21.07 4.03
C LEU A 132 13.02 -22.07 4.70
N GLN A 133 13.08 -22.17 6.03
CA GLN A 133 12.28 -23.14 6.79
C GLN A 133 11.18 -22.48 7.60
N VAL A 134 11.50 -21.37 8.28
CA VAL A 134 10.58 -20.66 9.19
C VAL A 134 10.76 -19.17 8.99
N GLY A 135 9.66 -18.43 8.88
CA GLY A 135 9.63 -16.97 8.89
C GLY A 135 8.75 -16.49 10.04
N LEU A 136 9.20 -15.48 10.78
CA LEU A 136 8.44 -14.84 11.83
C LEU A 136 8.17 -13.39 11.44
N ALA A 137 6.95 -12.91 11.66
CA ALA A 137 6.56 -11.53 11.39
C ALA A 137 5.92 -10.92 12.64
N ASP A 138 6.26 -9.66 12.91
CA ASP A 138 5.84 -8.89 14.09
C ASP A 138 4.56 -8.07 13.86
N CYS A 139 4.00 -8.11 12.65
CA CYS A 139 2.70 -7.52 12.36
C CYS A 139 1.60 -8.54 12.67
N GLY A 140 0.60 -8.15 13.46
CA GLY A 140 -0.57 -8.96 13.88
C GLY A 140 -1.43 -9.48 12.72
N ILE A 141 -0.88 -10.42 11.98
CA ILE A 141 -1.52 -11.19 10.91
C ILE A 141 -2.13 -12.39 11.61
N LEU A 142 -3.38 -12.24 12.02
CA LEU A 142 -4.27 -13.39 12.16
C LEU A 142 -4.68 -13.75 10.73
N GLU A 143 -4.34 -14.97 10.30
CA GLU A 143 -4.99 -15.65 9.18
C GLU A 143 -6.51 -15.74 9.39
#